data_AF-A0A538B689-F1
#
_entry.id   AF-A0A538B689-F1
#
_cell.length_a   1.000
_cell.length_b   1.000
_cell.length_c   1.000
_cell.angle_alpha   90.00
_cell.angle_beta   90.00
_cell.angle_gamma   90.00
#
_symmetry.space_group_name_H-M   'P 1'
#
loop_
_entity.id
_entity.type
_entity.pdbx_description
1 polymer ?
#
loop_
_entity_poly.entity_id
_entity_poly.type
_entity_poly.pdbx_seq_one_letter_code
_entity_poly.pdbx_strand_id
1 'polypeptide(L)' 'MPARPVLRLPDHFLKQPAAPVGRIDASARALAVDLVDTMRASPACVGIAATQIGVGVRAFA' A
#
# COMPACT_ATOMS: atom_id res chain seq x y z
N MET A 1 2.16 12.53 -3.17
CA MET A 1 3.05 12.34 -2.00
C MET A 1 4.32 11.63 -2.49
N PRO A 2 5.44 11.65 -1.77
CA PRO A 2 6.59 10.85 -2.18
C PRO A 2 6.25 9.36 -2.15
N ALA A 3 6.76 8.58 -3.11
CA ALA A 3 6.59 7.14 -3.13
C ALA A 3 7.07 6.49 -1.83
N ARG A 4 6.32 5.47 -1.37
CA ARG A 4 6.58 4.75 -0.13
C ARG A 4 7.63 3.64 -0.36
N PRO A 5 8.47 3.31 0.63
CA PRO A 5 9.30 2.11 0.57
C PRO A 5 8.46 0.84 0.40
N VAL A 6 8.90 -0.04 -0.49
CA VAL A 6 8.25 -1.33 -0.74
C VAL A 6 8.97 -2.42 0.04
N LEU A 7 8.23 -3.10 0.93
CA LEU A 7 8.72 -4.26 1.69
C LEU A 7 9.08 -5.41 0.75
N ARG A 8 10.09 -6.19 1.13
CA ARG A 8 10.56 -7.36 0.40
C ARG A 8 10.47 -8.60 1.27
N LEU A 9 10.28 -9.75 0.65
CA LEU A 9 10.45 -11.02 1.37
C LEU A 9 11.87 -11.10 1.94
N PRO A 10 12.06 -11.63 3.16
CA PRO A 10 11.10 -12.40 3.96
C PRO A 10 10.32 -11.60 5.03
N ASP A 11 10.06 -10.30 4.84
CA ASP A 11 9.35 -9.48 5.84
C ASP A 11 8.02 -10.12 6.30
N HIS A 12 7.90 -10.35 7.62
CA HIS A 12 6.75 -11.02 8.23
C HIS A 12 5.42 -10.28 8.02
N PHE A 13 5.48 -8.96 7.85
CA PHE A 13 4.30 -8.13 7.61
C PHE A 13 3.58 -8.52 6.32
N LEU A 14 4.33 -8.97 5.31
CA LEU A 14 3.78 -9.44 4.03
C LEU A 14 2.93 -10.71 4.15
N LYS A 15 2.97 -11.40 5.31
CA LYS A 15 2.17 -12.60 5.59
C LYS A 15 1.00 -12.35 6.55
N GLN A 16 0.86 -11.12 7.07
CA GLN A 16 -0.21 -10.80 8.00
C GLN A 16 -1.53 -10.49 7.25
N PRO A 17 -2.68 -11.01 7.73
CA PRO A 17 -3.97 -10.63 7.19
C PRO A 17 -4.26 -9.13 7.38
N ALA A 18 -4.65 -8.45 6.31
CA ALA A 18 -5.02 -7.04 6.37
C ALA A 18 -6.44 -6.85 6.94
N ALA A 19 -6.60 -5.83 7.80
CA ALA A 19 -7.89 -5.43 8.36
C ALA A 19 -8.77 -4.72 7.30
N PRO A 20 -10.11 -4.71 7.46
CA PRO A 20 -10.96 -3.84 6.67
C PRO A 20 -10.55 -2.37 6.80
N VAL A 21 -10.66 -1.58 5.73
CA VAL A 21 -10.23 -0.17 5.72
C VAL A 21 -11.05 0.72 6.66
N GLY A 22 -12.27 0.29 7.03
CA GLY A 22 -13.19 1.08 7.84
C GLY A 22 -13.85 2.21 7.03
N ARG A 23 -13.84 3.43 7.57
CA ARG A 23 -14.47 4.61 6.94
C ARG A 23 -13.52 5.20 5.90
N ILE A 24 -14.07 5.62 4.75
CA ILE A 24 -13.30 6.31 3.71
C ILE A 24 -13.20 7.80 4.05
N ASP A 25 -12.23 8.13 4.89
CA ASP A 25 -11.92 9.50 5.32
C ASP A 25 -10.65 10.05 4.65
N ALA A 26 -10.11 11.15 5.19
CA ALA A 26 -8.89 11.76 4.66
C ALA A 26 -7.68 10.81 4.69
N SER A 27 -7.59 9.92 5.68
CA SER A 27 -6.49 8.96 5.78
C SER A 27 -6.58 7.88 4.71
N ALA A 28 -7.78 7.39 4.40
CA ALA A 28 -8.01 6.43 3.33
C ALA A 28 -7.69 7.06 1.95
N ARG A 29 -8.02 8.34 1.76
CA ARG A 29 -7.67 9.09 0.54
C ARG A 29 -6.17 9.31 0.41
N ALA A 30 -5.49 9.63 1.50
CA ALA A 30 -4.03 9.74 1.52
C ALA A 30 -3.36 8.41 1.17
N LEU A 31 -3.84 7.29 1.73
CA LEU A 31 -3.36 5.95 1.39
C LEU A 31 -3.54 5.64 -0.10
N ALA A 32 -4.67 6.01 -0.70
CA ALA A 32 -4.88 5.79 -2.13
C ALA A 32 -3.87 6.57 -2.99
N VAL A 33 -3.55 7.81 -2.61
CA VAL A 33 -2.50 8.61 -3.28
C VAL A 33 -1.14 7.95 -3.12
N ASP A 34 -0.77 7.53 -1.91
CA ASP A 34 0.49 6.83 -1.64
C ASP A 34 0.64 5.55 -2.49
N LEU A 35 -0.44 4.76 -2.63
CA LEU A 35 -0.44 3.54 -3.44
C LEU A 35 -0.21 3.83 -4.91
N VAL A 36 -0.94 4.78 -5.49
CA VAL A 36 -0.81 5.15 -6.91
C VAL A 36 0.56 5.75 -7.20
N ASP A 37 1.06 6.64 -6.33
CA ASP A 37 2.37 7.26 -6.49
C ASP A 37 3.49 6.21 -6.38
N THR A 38 3.38 5.26 -5.45
CA THR A 38 4.36 4.17 -5.28
C THR A 38 4.35 3.21 -6.47
N MET A 39 3.17 2.83 -6.97
CA MET A 39 3.03 1.98 -8.15
C MET A 39 3.71 2.63 -9.36
N ARG A 40 3.41 3.90 -9.64
CA ARG A 40 3.96 4.65 -10.79
C ARG A 40 5.46 4.91 -10.71
N ALA A 41 6.02 4.97 -9.50
CA ALA A 41 7.45 5.16 -9.31
C ALA A 41 8.28 3.92 -9.68
N SER A 42 7.67 2.74 -9.77
CA SER A 42 8.37 1.48 -10.06
C SER A 42 8.20 1.06 -11.53
N PRO A 43 9.28 0.84 -12.29
CA PRO A 43 9.20 0.38 -13.67
C PRO A 43 8.42 -0.93 -13.80
N ALA A 44 7.52 -0.99 -14.79
CA ALA A 44 6.67 -2.15 -15.09
C ALA A 44 5.75 -2.62 -13.95
N CYS A 45 5.59 -1.84 -12.88
CA CYS A 45 4.63 -2.13 -11.83
C CYS A 45 3.21 -1.80 -12.31
N VAL A 46 2.33 -2.81 -12.26
CA VAL A 46 0.92 -2.70 -12.69
C VAL A 46 -0.07 -2.84 -11.53
N GLY A 47 0.45 -2.94 -10.30
CA GLY A 47 -0.36 -2.94 -9.09
C GLY A 47 0.46 -3.09 -7.82
N ILE A 48 -0.05 -2.53 -6.72
CA ILE A 48 0.56 -2.63 -5.38
C ILE A 48 -0.51 -2.62 -4.28
N ALA A 49 -0.34 -3.48 -3.27
CA ALA A 49 -1.21 -3.55 -2.10
C ALA A 49 -0.67 -2.72 -0.93
N ALA A 50 -1.57 -2.22 -0.07
CA ALA A 50 -1.21 -1.46 1.14
C ALA A 50 -0.23 -2.20 2.06
N THR A 51 -0.32 -3.52 2.14
CA THR A 51 0.60 -4.33 2.95
C THR A 51 2.04 -4.24 2.46
N GLN A 52 2.26 -4.08 1.14
CA GLN A 52 3.59 -3.96 0.56
C GLN A 52 4.28 -2.63 0.91
N ILE A 53 3.53 -1.63 1.38
CA ILE A 53 4.07 -0.33 1.86
C ILE A 53 3.94 -0.18 3.39
N GLY A 54 3.77 -1.30 4.11
CA GLY A 54 3.72 -1.35 5.56
C GLY A 54 2.38 -0.92 6.17
N VAL A 55 1.28 -0.93 5.39
CA VAL A 55 -0.04 -0.48 5.85
C VAL A 55 -1.02 -1.66 5.90
N GLY A 56 -1.52 -1.98 7.10
CA GLY A 56 -2.26 -3.21 7.39
C GLY A 56 -3.76 -3.18 7.08
N VAL A 57 -4.19 -2.58 5.97
CA VAL A 57 -5.61 -2.52 5.57
C VAL A 57 -5.86 -3.02 4.14
N ARG A 58 -7.09 -3.45 3.85
CA ARG A 58 -7.51 -3.96 2.54
C ARG A 58 -7.68 -2.82 1.53
N ALA A 59 -6.59 -2.47 0.85
CA ALA A 59 -6.57 -1.53 -0.27
C ALA A 59 -5.44 -1.90 -1.24
N PHE A 60 -5.63 -1.59 -2.52
CA PHE A 60 -4.64 -1.78 -3.59
C PHE A 60 -4.87 -0.73 -4.69
N ALA A 61 -3.82 -0.45 -5.46
CA ALA A 61 -3.85 0.36 -6.68
C ALA A 61 -3.29 -0.46 -7.85
#